data_AF-A0A7I7T451-F1
#
_entry.id   AF-A0A7I7T451-F1
#
_cell.length_a   1.000
_cell.length_b   1.000
_cell.length_c   1.000
_cell.angle_alpha   90.00
_cell.angle_beta   90.00
_cell.angle_gamma   90.00
#
_symmetry.space_group_name_H-M   'P 1'
#
loop_
_entity.id
_entity.type
_entity.pdbx_description
1 polymer ?
#
loop_
_entity_poly.entity_id
_entity_poly.type
_entity_poly.pdbx_seq_one_letter_code
_entity_poly.pdbx_strand_id
1 'polypeptide(L)'
;MLSATDIALPTWSVVLLGFGSAMMLGGLVAVVVARQPKWERRFYWVTWLIGGAVGSASLIPRGLGLAIATYLVLALVAVVWAFFRTNYIKLGGRIIAATPSDRQPDSER
;
A
#
# COMPACT_ATOMS: atom_id res chain seq x y z
N MET A 1 1.06 -41.05 7.59
CA MET A 1 -0.12 -40.63 6.79
C MET A 1 -0.18 -39.12 6.89
N LEU A 2 0.16 -38.38 5.84
CA LEU A 2 -0.05 -36.93 5.77
C LEU A 2 -1.54 -36.73 5.46
N SER A 3 -2.25 -36.03 6.33
CA SER A 3 -3.67 -35.75 6.11
C SER A 3 -3.77 -34.73 4.97
N ALA A 4 -4.81 -34.82 4.13
CA ALA A 4 -5.04 -33.85 3.04
C ALA A 4 -5.13 -32.38 3.53
N THR A 5 -5.34 -32.19 4.84
CA THR A 5 -5.30 -30.90 5.54
C THR A 5 -3.90 -30.32 5.71
N ASP A 6 -2.82 -31.11 5.58
CA ASP A 6 -1.44 -30.65 5.77
C ASP A 6 -0.93 -29.82 4.57
N ILE A 7 -1.62 -29.89 3.43
CA ILE A 7 -1.26 -29.17 2.18
C ILE A 7 -2.28 -28.06 1.86
N ALA A 8 -3.44 -28.06 2.52
CA ALA A 8 -4.47 -27.05 2.31
C ALA A 8 -4.10 -25.75 3.02
N LEU A 9 -3.97 -24.65 2.26
CA LEU A 9 -3.83 -23.31 2.84
C LEU A 9 -5.01 -23.03 3.78
N PRO A 10 -4.78 -22.46 4.98
CA PRO A 10 -5.87 -22.09 5.87
C PRO A 10 -6.88 -21.18 5.16
N THR A 11 -8.17 -21.43 5.35
CA THR A 11 -9.25 -20.67 4.68
C THR A 11 -9.12 -19.17 4.93
N TRP A 12 -8.71 -18.75 6.13
CA TRP A 12 -8.49 -17.35 6.47
C TRP A 12 -7.37 -16.71 5.63
N SER A 13 -6.32 -17.46 5.29
CA SER A 13 -5.22 -16.97 4.45
C SER A 13 -5.71 -16.73 3.02
N VAL A 14 -6.52 -17.65 2.47
CA VAL A 14 -7.13 -17.48 1.14
C VAL A 14 -8.06 -16.26 1.11
N VAL A 15 -8.86 -16.07 2.16
CA VAL A 15 -9.75 -14.90 2.29
C VAL A 15 -8.95 -13.59 2.37
N LEU A 16 -7.89 -13.54 3.18
CA LEU A 16 -7.02 -12.35 3.27
C LEU A 16 -6.29 -12.06 1.96
N LEU A 17 -5.86 -13.10 1.24
CA LEU A 17 -5.22 -12.92 -0.06
C LEU A 17 -6.21 -12.32 -1.07
N GLY A 18 -7.43 -12.86 -1.12
CA GLY A 18 -8.50 -12.34 -1.98
C GLY A 18 -8.86 -10.89 -1.64
N PHE A 19 -9.03 -10.59 -0.36
CA PHE A 19 -9.37 -9.26 0.12
C PHE A 19 -8.23 -8.24 -0.13
N GLY A 20 -6.99 -8.60 0.17
CA GLY A 20 -5.81 -7.77 -0.10
C GLY A 20 -5.64 -7.49 -1.59
N SER A 21 -5.84 -8.50 -2.44
CA SER A 21 -5.80 -8.35 -3.90
C SER A 21 -6.92 -7.42 -4.40
N ALA A 22 -8.14 -7.60 -3.90
CA ALA A 22 -9.28 -6.74 -4.25
C ALA A 22 -9.05 -5.29 -3.80
N MET A 23 -8.47 -5.06 -2.61
CA MET A 23 -8.09 -3.73 -2.16
C MET A 23 -7.05 -3.10 -3.09
N MET A 24 -5.98 -3.83 -3.45
CA MET A 24 -4.93 -3.33 -4.34
C MET A 24 -5.47 -2.97 -5.73
N LEU A 25 -6.33 -3.83 -6.31
CA LEU A 25 -7.00 -3.56 -7.57
C LEU A 25 -7.98 -2.38 -7.46
N GLY A 26 -8.76 -2.34 -6.39
CA GLY A 26 -9.71 -1.26 -6.12
C GLY A 26 -9.02 0.10 -5.95
N GLY A 27 -7.85 0.14 -5.32
CA GLY A 27 -7.04 1.34 -5.24
C GLY A 27 -6.44 1.78 -6.57
N LEU A 28 -6.08 0.84 -7.45
CA LEU A 28 -5.66 1.16 -8.81
C LEU A 28 -6.77 1.88 -9.58
N VAL A 29 -8.01 1.39 -9.45
CA VAL A 29 -9.21 2.02 -10.04
C VAL A 29 -9.52 3.36 -9.38
N ALA A 30 -9.44 3.44 -8.04
CA ALA A 30 -9.69 4.67 -7.30
C ALA A 30 -8.72 5.80 -7.68
N VAL A 31 -7.45 5.47 -7.97
CA VAL A 31 -6.45 6.43 -8.45
C VAL A 31 -6.81 6.99 -9.83
N VAL A 32 -7.42 6.17 -10.71
CA VAL A 32 -7.86 6.64 -12.04
C VAL A 32 -9.11 7.52 -11.94
N VAL A 33 -9.99 7.25 -10.97
CA VAL A 33 -11.28 7.96 -10.83
C VAL A 33 -11.17 9.22 -9.97
N ALA A 34 -10.24 9.27 -9.02
CA ALA A 34 -10.10 10.39 -8.08
C ALA A 34 -9.57 11.64 -8.80
N ARG A 35 -10.48 12.59 -9.11
CA ARG A 35 -10.13 13.89 -9.69
C ARG A 35 -9.66 14.94 -8.66
N GLN A 36 -9.68 14.61 -7.36
CA GLN A 36 -9.26 15.50 -6.29
C GLN A 36 -7.96 15.02 -5.62
N PRO A 37 -6.88 15.84 -5.58
CA PRO A 37 -5.55 15.43 -5.10
C PRO A 37 -5.53 14.92 -3.64
N LYS A 38 -6.40 15.46 -2.79
CA LYS A 38 -6.49 15.07 -1.37
C LYS A 38 -7.04 13.66 -1.19
N TRP A 39 -8.02 13.28 -2.00
CA TRP A 39 -8.64 11.95 -1.94
C TRP A 39 -7.76 10.90 -2.61
N GLU A 40 -7.13 11.25 -3.73
CA GLU A 40 -6.20 10.35 -4.43
C GLU A 40 -5.06 9.88 -3.51
N ARG A 41 -4.45 10.79 -2.74
CA ARG A 41 -3.41 10.44 -1.75
C ARG A 41 -3.92 9.52 -0.65
N ARG A 42 -5.11 9.78 -0.10
CA ARG A 42 -5.67 8.93 0.96
C ARG A 42 -5.96 7.53 0.44
N PHE A 43 -6.61 7.42 -0.71
CA PHE A 43 -6.89 6.12 -1.32
C PHE A 43 -5.62 5.37 -1.69
N TYR A 44 -4.61 6.07 -2.20
CA TYR A 44 -3.30 5.48 -2.49
C TYR A 44 -2.66 4.87 -1.23
N TRP A 45 -2.52 5.64 -0.14
CA TRP A 45 -1.87 5.16 1.08
C TRP A 45 -2.69 4.05 1.77
N VAL A 46 -4.01 4.18 1.82
CA VAL A 46 -4.90 3.15 2.36
C VAL A 46 -4.75 1.85 1.58
N THR A 47 -4.75 1.93 0.25
CA THR A 47 -4.60 0.77 -0.62
C THR A 47 -3.27 0.07 -0.40
N TRP A 48 -2.17 0.82 -0.44
CA TRP A 48 -0.84 0.25 -0.36
C TRP A 48 -0.49 -0.28 1.03
N LEU A 49 -0.77 0.49 2.07
CA LEU A 49 -0.42 0.09 3.44
C LEU A 49 -1.42 -0.91 4.01
N ILE A 50 -2.72 -0.64 3.91
CA ILE A 50 -3.73 -1.54 4.49
C ILE A 50 -3.92 -2.77 3.61
N GLY A 51 -4.07 -2.58 2.29
CA GLY A 51 -4.17 -3.70 1.35
C GLY A 51 -2.89 -4.55 1.33
N GLY A 52 -1.72 -3.91 1.38
CA GLY A 52 -0.43 -4.59 1.49
C GLY A 52 -0.26 -5.36 2.81
N ALA A 53 -0.69 -4.79 3.95
CA ALA A 53 -0.65 -5.48 5.24
C ALA A 53 -1.57 -6.71 5.26
N VAL A 54 -2.79 -6.57 4.76
CA VAL A 54 -3.77 -7.66 4.67
C VAL A 54 -3.27 -8.76 3.73
N GLY A 55 -2.79 -8.38 2.55
CA GLY A 55 -2.21 -9.32 1.57
C GLY A 55 -0.98 -10.03 2.12
N SER A 56 -0.11 -9.33 2.85
CA SER A 56 1.09 -9.92 3.44
C SER A 56 0.76 -10.83 4.63
N ALA A 57 -0.27 -10.50 5.43
CA ALA A 57 -0.76 -11.35 6.50
C ALA A 57 -1.28 -12.71 5.99
N SER A 58 -1.75 -12.78 4.75
CA SER A 58 -2.11 -14.06 4.11
C SER A 58 -0.93 -15.03 4.00
N LEU A 59 0.32 -14.53 4.03
CA LEU A 59 1.53 -15.33 3.88
C LEU A 59 2.07 -15.87 5.21
N ILE A 60 1.49 -15.49 6.35
CA ILE A 60 1.91 -15.98 7.67
C ILE A 60 1.98 -17.52 7.74
N PRO A 61 1.05 -18.31 7.15
CA PRO A 61 1.16 -19.77 7.14
C PRO A 61 2.39 -20.30 6.39
N ARG A 62 2.94 -19.51 5.46
CA ARG A 62 4.17 -19.83 4.71
C ARG A 62 5.43 -19.34 5.40
N GLY A 63 5.29 -18.64 6.53
CA GLY A 63 6.38 -18.12 7.34
C GLY A 63 6.23 -16.64 7.62
N LEU A 64 6.38 -16.26 8.89
CA LEU A 64 6.35 -14.86 9.34
C LEU A 64 7.40 -14.00 8.62
N GLY A 65 8.59 -14.54 8.36
CA GLY A 65 9.63 -13.82 7.63
C GLY A 65 9.20 -13.42 6.21
N LEU A 66 8.51 -14.32 5.50
CA LEU A 66 7.99 -14.06 4.15
C LEU A 66 6.88 -13.00 4.18
N ALA A 67 5.98 -13.08 5.16
CA ALA A 67 4.92 -12.08 5.35
C ALA A 67 5.50 -10.68 5.60
N ILE A 68 6.47 -10.57 6.53
CA ILE A 68 7.11 -9.29 6.85
C ILE A 68 7.89 -8.76 5.65
N ALA A 69 8.69 -9.59 4.98
CA ALA A 69 9.46 -9.19 3.80
C ALA A 69 8.56 -8.69 2.68
N THR A 70 7.45 -9.38 2.41
CA THR A 70 6.48 -8.98 1.39
C THR A 70 5.86 -7.63 1.73
N TYR A 71 5.46 -7.42 2.98
CA TYR A 71 4.90 -6.15 3.42
C TYR A 71 5.90 -4.99 3.25
N LEU A 72 7.15 -5.20 3.66
CA LEU A 72 8.20 -4.19 3.54
C LEU A 72 8.50 -3.83 2.09
N VAL A 73 8.54 -4.82 1.18
CA VAL A 73 8.72 -4.58 -0.26
C VAL A 73 7.55 -3.77 -0.81
N LEU A 74 6.30 -4.14 -0.49
CA LEU A 74 5.12 -3.39 -0.92
C LEU A 74 5.12 -1.96 -0.39
N ALA A 75 5.45 -1.75 0.89
CA ALA A 75 5.56 -0.44 1.49
C ALA A 75 6.68 0.39 0.83
N LEU A 76 7.84 -0.21 0.56
CA LEU A 76 8.94 0.46 -0.12
C LEU A 76 8.55 0.89 -1.53
N VAL A 77 7.93 0.00 -2.32
CA VAL A 77 7.42 0.32 -3.66
C VAL A 77 6.41 1.45 -3.59
N ALA A 78 5.49 1.42 -2.62
CA ALA A 78 4.51 2.48 -2.41
C ALA A 78 5.17 3.83 -2.14
N VAL A 79 6.19 3.86 -1.27
CA VAL A 79 6.92 5.08 -0.92
C VAL A 79 7.72 5.60 -2.11
N VAL A 80 8.46 4.73 -2.81
CA VAL A 80 9.28 5.10 -3.97
C VAL A 80 8.38 5.65 -5.09
N TRP A 81 7.28 4.96 -5.39
CA TRP A 81 6.34 5.40 -6.41
C TRP A 81 5.65 6.72 -6.01
N ALA A 82 5.29 6.88 -4.74
CA ALA A 82 4.76 8.14 -4.23
C ALA A 82 5.78 9.29 -4.35
N PHE A 83 7.06 9.01 -4.12
CA PHE A 83 8.14 9.99 -4.26
C PHE A 83 8.30 10.45 -5.71
N PHE A 84 8.26 9.53 -6.68
CA PHE A 84 8.33 9.88 -8.10
C PHE A 84 7.07 10.58 -8.62
N ARG A 85 5.89 10.21 -8.14
CA ARG A 85 4.60 10.71 -8.64
C ARG A 85 4.18 12.02 -7.98
N THR A 86 4.55 12.22 -6.73
CA THR A 86 4.15 13.37 -5.93
C THR A 86 5.41 14.00 -5.37
N ASN A 87 5.84 15.07 -5.99
CA ASN A 87 7.08 15.80 -5.74
C ASN A 87 7.10 16.53 -4.35
N TYR A 88 6.32 16.04 -3.38
CA TYR A 88 6.14 16.61 -2.05
C TYR A 88 5.54 15.55 -1.10
N ILE A 89 6.38 14.95 -0.25
CA ILE A 89 5.95 14.17 0.91
C ILE A 89 5.80 15.15 2.08
N LYS A 90 4.56 15.38 2.52
CA LYS A 90 4.25 16.15 3.73
C LYS A 90 4.27 15.20 4.92
N LEU A 91 5.32 15.24 5.73
CA LEU A 91 5.44 14.47 6.98
C LEU A 91 5.54 15.45 8.15
N GLY A 92 4.59 15.41 9.09
CA GLY A 92 4.66 16.20 10.33
C GLY A 92 4.81 17.72 10.15
N GLY A 93 4.13 18.32 9.17
CA GLY A 93 4.20 19.77 8.89
C GLY A 93 5.41 20.23 8.09
N ARG A 94 6.36 19.34 7.74
CA ARG A 94 7.46 19.65 6.83
C ARG A 94 7.22 19.07 5.45
N ILE A 95 7.32 19.92 4.43
CA ILE A 95 7.30 19.52 3.02
C ILE A 95 8.72 19.06 2.67
N ILE A 96 8.92 17.76 2.54
CA ILE A 96 10.16 17.22 1.96
C ILE A 96 9.89 17.08 0.46
N ALA A 97 10.39 18.06 -0.30
CA ALA A 97 10.33 18.10 -1.75
C ALA A 97 11.76 18.03 -2.33
N ALA A 98 11.95 17.15 -3.31
CA ALA A 98 13.23 16.98 -4.01
C ALA A 98 13.51 18.17 -4.95
N THR A 99 12.46 18.81 -5.48
CA THR A 99 12.57 19.94 -6.41
C THR A 99 12.22 21.26 -5.72
N PRO A 100 13.00 22.35 -5.88
CA PRO A 100 12.73 23.66 -5.27
C PRO A 100 11.36 24.25 -5.62
N SER A 101 10.80 23.92 -6.79
CA SER A 101 9.52 24.42 -7.31
C SER A 101 8.31 24.02 -6.46
N ASP A 102 8.41 22.93 -5.70
CA ASP A 102 7.32 22.38 -4.87
C ASP A 102 7.43 22.80 -3.38
N ARG A 103 8.42 23.65 -3.04
CA ARG A 103 8.56 24.24 -1.69
C ARG A 103 7.74 25.52 -1.51
N GLN A 104 7.09 26.01 -2.55
CA GLN A 104 6.33 27.23 -2.45
C GLN A 104 5.14 26.99 -1.52
N PRO A 105 5.05 27.71 -0.38
CA PRO A 105 3.82 27.70 0.41
C PRO A 105 2.71 28.21 -0.51
N ASP A 106 1.53 27.60 -0.47
CA ASP A 106 0.34 28.21 -1.06
C ASP A 106 0.26 29.63 -0.50
N SER A 107 0.60 30.63 -1.32
CA SER A 107 0.41 32.02 -1.02
C SER A 107 -1.08 32.32 -1.19
N GLU A 108 -1.89 31.85 -0.25
CA GLU A 108 -3.25 32.35 -0.11
C GLU A 108 -3.16 33.72 0.57
N ARG A 109 -3.14 34.76 -0.26
CA ARG A 109 -3.70 36.07 0.09
C ARG A 109 -5.22 35.96 0.15
#